data_AF-A0A529KY88-F1
#
_entry.id   AF-A0A529KY88-F1
#
_cell.length_a   1.000
_cell.length_b   1.000
_cell.length_c   1.000
_cell.angle_alpha   90.00
_cell.angle_beta   90.00
_cell.angle_gamma   90.00
#
_symmetry.space_group_name_H-M   'P 1'
#
loop_
_entity.id
_entity.type
_entity.pdbx_description
1 polymer ?
#
loop_
_entity_poly.entity_id
_entity_poly.type
_entity_poly.pdbx_seq_one_letter_code
_entity_poly.pdbx_strand_id
1 'polypeptide(L)'
;QGQDRVWTSASYALSAGSSIEVIGTTKDAGTTAINLTGNELAQTMQGNAGANVINGGGGADKLSGFGGNDIFVFNSALGNGNVDKVTDFNPSQNKIHLDDAIFADLELGTLASDSFFAGNAAHDSSDHIIYNSSTGALSYDSDGTGGASQTQFATLSPDLSLTAASFFVT
;
A
#
# COMPACT_ATOMS: atom_id res chain seq x y z
N GLN A 1 19.80 13.45 17.65
CA GLN A 1 18.38 13.06 17.80
C GLN A 1 18.33 11.54 17.76
N GLY A 2 17.46 10.92 18.56
CA GLY A 2 17.22 9.48 18.52
C GLY A 2 16.20 9.16 17.44
N GLN A 3 16.31 7.98 16.85
CA GLN A 3 15.24 7.39 16.04
C GLN A 3 14.55 6.39 16.96
N ASP A 4 13.29 6.64 17.30
CA ASP A 4 12.48 5.78 18.13
C ASP A 4 12.02 4.57 17.31
N ARG A 5 12.16 3.38 17.92
CA ARG A 5 11.93 2.10 17.24
C ARG A 5 11.11 1.15 18.09
N VAL A 6 10.21 0.43 17.44
CA VAL A 6 9.49 -0.70 18.00
C VAL A 6 9.88 -1.97 17.23
N TRP A 7 10.36 -2.98 17.95
CA TRP A 7 10.61 -4.31 17.39
C TRP A 7 9.68 -5.31 18.06
N THR A 8 8.90 -6.06 17.27
CA THR A 8 7.88 -6.97 17.78
C THR A 8 8.03 -8.39 17.24
N SER A 9 7.58 -9.36 18.02
CA SER A 9 7.44 -10.78 17.62
C SER A 9 5.97 -11.21 17.49
N ALA A 10 5.05 -10.26 17.63
CA ALA A 10 3.61 -10.41 17.51
C ALA A 10 3.01 -9.21 16.77
N SER A 11 1.76 -9.33 16.32
CA SER A 11 1.06 -8.22 15.69
C SER A 11 1.03 -6.99 16.61
N TYR A 12 1.22 -5.81 16.03
CA TYR A 12 1.36 -4.57 16.79
C TYR A 12 0.81 -3.38 16.01
N ALA A 13 0.12 -2.49 16.72
CA ALA A 13 -0.39 -1.23 16.20
C ALA A 13 0.18 -0.08 17.02
N LEU A 14 0.67 0.96 16.36
CA LEU A 14 1.07 2.19 17.03
C LEU A 14 -0.17 2.92 17.56
N SER A 15 -0.04 3.51 18.76
CA SER A 15 -1.04 4.45 19.24
C SER A 15 -0.94 5.76 18.46
N ALA A 16 -2.09 6.39 18.20
CA ALA A 16 -2.13 7.74 17.63
C ALA A 16 -1.29 8.72 18.47
N GLY A 17 -0.62 9.66 17.80
CA GLY A 17 0.26 10.66 18.41
C GLY A 17 1.62 10.15 18.86
N SER A 18 1.91 8.85 18.71
CA SER A 18 3.21 8.29 19.07
C SER A 18 4.25 8.62 18.01
N SER A 19 5.30 9.37 18.39
CA SER A 19 6.44 9.70 17.54
C SER A 19 7.41 8.52 17.37
N ILE A 20 6.93 7.40 16.81
CA ILE A 20 7.79 6.26 16.45
C ILE A 20 8.12 6.35 14.96
N GLU A 21 9.41 6.39 14.61
CA GLU A 21 9.83 6.43 13.21
C GLU A 21 10.00 5.05 12.58
N VAL A 22 10.25 4.00 13.38
CA VAL A 22 10.45 2.64 12.86
C VAL A 22 9.65 1.63 13.66
N ILE A 23 8.87 0.82 12.95
CA ILE A 23 8.25 -0.39 13.49
C ILE A 23 8.68 -1.58 12.64
N GLY A 24 9.04 -2.69 13.26
CA GLY A 24 9.35 -3.88 12.50
C GLY A 24 9.33 -5.16 13.31
N THR A 25 9.48 -6.29 12.63
CA THR A 25 9.58 -7.57 13.30
C THR A 25 10.99 -7.83 13.83
N THR A 26 11.12 -8.64 14.88
CA THR A 26 12.44 -8.96 15.47
C THR A 26 13.31 -9.87 14.60
N LYS A 27 12.77 -10.43 13.51
CA LYS A 27 13.46 -11.39 12.66
C LYS A 27 12.88 -11.38 11.24
N ASP A 28 13.62 -10.76 10.32
CA ASP A 28 13.24 -10.64 8.91
C ASP A 28 12.96 -12.01 8.26
N ALA A 29 13.78 -13.02 8.55
CA ALA A 29 13.58 -14.39 8.04
C ALA A 29 12.55 -15.22 8.84
N GLY A 30 11.83 -14.61 9.77
CA GLY A 30 10.72 -15.25 10.49
C GLY A 30 9.55 -15.47 9.55
N THR A 31 8.86 -16.60 9.66
CA THR A 31 7.71 -16.94 8.78
C THR A 31 6.36 -16.88 9.50
N THR A 32 6.36 -16.44 10.76
CA THR A 32 5.12 -16.23 11.52
C THR A 32 4.43 -14.98 11.00
N ALA A 33 3.17 -15.12 10.58
CA ALA A 33 2.32 -14.01 10.21
C ALA A 33 2.23 -13.00 11.37
N ILE A 34 2.69 -11.78 11.11
CA ILE A 34 2.69 -10.66 12.06
C ILE A 34 2.12 -9.45 11.34
N ASN A 35 1.07 -8.85 11.88
CA ASN A 35 0.46 -7.66 11.29
C ASN A 35 1.04 -6.41 11.94
N LEU A 36 1.38 -5.41 11.13
CA LEU A 36 1.92 -4.15 11.59
C LEU A 36 0.97 -3.03 11.16
N THR A 37 0.60 -2.17 12.10
CA THR A 37 -0.22 -0.97 11.84
C THR A 37 0.52 0.26 12.35
N GLY A 38 0.76 1.23 11.47
CA GLY A 38 1.33 2.53 11.80
C GLY A 38 0.30 3.48 12.41
N ASN A 39 0.54 4.78 12.33
CA ASN A 39 -0.37 5.81 12.81
C ASN A 39 -0.47 6.97 11.80
N GLU A 40 -0.77 8.19 12.25
CA GLU A 40 -0.92 9.35 11.36
C GLU A 40 0.40 10.03 10.94
N LEU A 41 1.53 9.53 11.41
CA LEU A 41 2.87 10.06 11.12
C LEU A 41 3.60 9.14 10.13
N ALA A 42 4.66 9.63 9.50
CA ALA A 42 5.48 8.79 8.63
C ALA A 42 6.29 7.75 9.41
N GLN A 43 6.12 6.48 9.06
CA GLN A 43 6.86 5.33 9.56
C GLN A 43 7.69 4.62 8.49
N THR A 44 8.78 3.99 8.92
CA THR A 44 9.37 2.85 8.22
C THR A 44 8.88 1.56 8.86
N MET A 45 8.16 0.74 8.09
CA MET A 45 7.54 -0.50 8.53
C MET A 45 8.22 -1.71 7.89
N GLN A 46 8.64 -2.67 8.70
CA GLN A 46 9.39 -3.85 8.26
C GLN A 46 8.74 -5.14 8.77
N GLY A 47 8.14 -5.92 7.85
CA GLY A 47 7.56 -7.23 8.10
C GLY A 47 8.58 -8.33 8.36
N ASN A 48 8.24 -9.55 7.94
CA ASN A 48 9.12 -10.71 7.89
C ASN A 48 8.73 -11.60 6.70
N ALA A 49 9.44 -12.70 6.48
CA ALA A 49 9.11 -13.67 5.44
C ALA A 49 7.79 -14.46 5.66
N GLY A 50 6.95 -14.06 6.62
CA GLY A 50 5.61 -14.59 6.86
C GLY A 50 4.57 -13.96 5.94
N ALA A 51 3.30 -14.31 6.12
CA ALA A 51 2.22 -13.59 5.45
C ALA A 51 1.77 -12.43 6.35
N ASN A 52 2.32 -11.23 6.13
CA ASN A 52 2.01 -10.06 6.95
C ASN A 52 0.84 -9.26 6.39
N VAL A 53 0.10 -8.58 7.27
CA VAL A 53 -0.73 -7.43 6.89
C VAL A 53 -0.02 -6.17 7.37
N ILE A 54 0.32 -5.28 6.43
CA ILE A 54 1.04 -4.05 6.70
C ILE A 54 0.13 -2.88 6.32
N ASN A 55 -0.25 -2.10 7.33
CA ASN A 55 -1.04 -0.88 7.17
C ASN A 55 -0.22 0.32 7.66
N GLY A 56 0.14 1.23 6.76
CA GLY A 56 0.86 2.47 7.08
C GLY A 56 0.08 3.38 8.01
N GLY A 57 -1.22 3.53 7.74
CA GLY A 57 -2.04 4.56 8.35
C GLY A 57 -1.99 5.82 7.51
N GLY A 58 -1.74 6.96 8.13
CA GLY A 58 -1.55 8.23 7.42
C GLY A 58 -0.08 8.63 7.39
N GLY A 59 0.28 9.59 6.54
CA GLY A 59 1.66 10.02 6.38
C GLY A 59 2.36 9.27 5.25
N ALA A 60 3.57 9.68 4.88
CA ALA A 60 4.28 9.05 3.77
C ALA A 60 5.15 7.91 4.31
N ASP A 61 4.65 6.68 4.25
CA ASP A 61 5.30 5.52 4.84
C ASP A 61 6.27 4.81 3.92
N LYS A 62 7.21 4.06 4.50
CA LYS A 62 8.05 3.10 3.78
C LYS A 62 7.72 1.68 4.26
N LEU A 63 7.10 0.89 3.40
CA LEU A 63 6.58 -0.42 3.71
C LEU A 63 7.46 -1.52 3.07
N SER A 64 7.86 -2.51 3.85
CA SER A 64 8.62 -3.68 3.39
C SER A 64 8.02 -4.96 3.97
N GLY A 65 7.73 -5.95 3.13
CA GLY A 65 7.26 -7.27 3.55
C GLY A 65 8.39 -8.18 4.01
N PHE A 66 9.52 -8.20 3.29
CA PHE A 66 10.64 -9.14 3.41
C PHE A 66 10.35 -10.58 2.95
N GLY A 67 9.37 -10.73 2.06
CA GLY A 67 8.98 -11.99 1.43
C GLY A 67 7.65 -12.50 1.99
N GLY A 68 7.23 -13.70 1.58
CA GLY A 68 5.91 -14.21 1.94
C GLY A 68 4.78 -13.57 1.16
N ASN A 69 3.54 -13.89 1.54
CA ASN A 69 2.33 -13.44 0.85
C ASN A 69 1.68 -12.30 1.66
N ASP A 70 2.25 -11.11 1.54
CA ASP A 70 1.80 -9.94 2.29
C ASP A 70 0.59 -9.23 1.67
N ILE A 71 -0.12 -8.51 2.53
CA ILE A 71 -1.17 -7.56 2.18
C ILE A 71 -0.73 -6.16 2.60
N PHE A 72 -0.63 -5.24 1.65
CA PHE A 72 -0.41 -3.82 1.91
C PHE A 72 -1.75 -3.09 1.87
N VAL A 73 -2.13 -2.46 2.99
CA VAL A 73 -3.45 -1.86 3.19
C VAL A 73 -3.41 -0.36 2.98
N PHE A 74 -4.34 0.16 2.18
CA PHE A 74 -4.58 1.57 1.96
C PHE A 74 -6.02 1.90 2.36
N ASN A 75 -6.17 2.47 3.55
CA ASN A 75 -7.47 2.78 4.16
C ASN A 75 -7.52 4.17 4.81
N SER A 76 -6.62 5.07 4.40
CA SER A 76 -6.48 6.42 4.92
C SER A 76 -6.70 7.46 3.81
N ALA A 77 -6.95 8.70 4.22
CA ALA A 77 -7.26 9.78 3.29
C ALA A 77 -6.12 10.02 2.27
N LEU A 78 -6.46 10.07 0.98
CA LEU A 78 -5.48 10.30 -0.08
C LEU A 78 -4.96 11.74 -0.07
N GLY A 79 -3.72 11.92 -0.55
CA GLY A 79 -3.16 13.25 -0.82
C GLY A 79 -1.63 13.28 -0.77
N ASN A 80 -1.05 14.40 -1.19
CA ASN A 80 0.42 14.53 -1.34
C ASN A 80 1.24 14.27 -0.06
N GLY A 81 0.63 14.35 1.13
CA GLY A 81 1.27 14.05 2.41
C GLY A 81 1.17 12.57 2.83
N ASN A 82 0.45 11.75 2.08
CA ASN A 82 0.11 10.37 2.37
C ASN A 82 0.35 9.51 1.11
N VAL A 83 1.61 9.48 0.67
CA VAL A 83 2.05 8.69 -0.48
C VAL A 83 3.09 7.68 0.00
N ASP A 84 2.66 6.43 0.13
CA ASP A 84 3.53 5.40 0.66
C ASP A 84 4.49 4.87 -0.38
N LYS A 85 5.55 4.23 0.09
CA LYS A 85 6.49 3.50 -0.73
C LYS A 85 6.52 2.04 -0.30
N VAL A 86 5.96 1.16 -1.11
CA VAL A 86 6.13 -0.29 -0.96
C VAL A 86 7.41 -0.69 -1.70
N THR A 87 8.36 -1.24 -0.95
CA THR A 87 9.75 -1.35 -1.42
C THR A 87 10.12 -2.67 -2.07
N ASP A 88 9.34 -3.72 -1.82
CA ASP A 88 9.63 -5.08 -2.25
C ASP A 88 8.37 -5.81 -2.75
N PHE A 89 7.37 -5.06 -3.22
CA PHE A 89 6.13 -5.64 -3.73
C PHE A 89 6.38 -6.64 -4.86
N ASN A 90 5.89 -7.86 -4.68
CA ASN A 90 5.89 -8.91 -5.69
C ASN A 90 4.44 -9.22 -6.12
N PRO A 91 4.01 -8.86 -7.34
CA PRO A 91 2.62 -9.05 -7.79
C PRO A 91 2.19 -10.52 -7.88
N SER A 92 3.13 -11.47 -7.86
CA SER A 92 2.82 -12.92 -7.85
C SER A 92 2.53 -13.48 -6.45
N GLN A 93 2.87 -12.74 -5.39
CA GLN A 93 2.75 -13.19 -4.00
C GLN A 93 1.89 -12.25 -3.15
N ASN A 94 2.10 -10.95 -3.31
CA ASN A 94 1.49 -9.92 -2.49
C ASN A 94 0.16 -9.43 -3.06
N LYS A 95 -0.64 -8.82 -2.18
CA LYS A 95 -1.88 -8.14 -2.53
C LYS A 95 -1.87 -6.71 -2.01
N ILE A 96 -2.62 -5.86 -2.70
CA ILE A 96 -2.96 -4.51 -2.27
C ILE A 96 -4.42 -4.53 -1.86
N HIS A 97 -4.69 -4.07 -0.65
CA HIS A 97 -6.04 -3.93 -0.10
C HIS A 97 -6.42 -2.46 -0.14
N LEU A 98 -7.52 -2.16 -0.82
CA LEU A 98 -8.13 -0.83 -0.92
C LEU A 98 -9.42 -0.81 -0.08
N ASP A 99 -9.62 0.24 0.70
CA ASP A 99 -10.84 0.44 1.49
C ASP A 99 -11.90 1.22 0.69
N ASP A 100 -13.12 0.71 0.58
CA ASP A 100 -14.17 1.32 -0.24
C ASP A 100 -14.59 2.72 0.24
N ALA A 101 -14.35 3.06 1.51
CA ALA A 101 -14.61 4.41 2.00
C ALA A 101 -13.62 5.45 1.44
N ILE A 102 -12.44 5.01 1.00
CA ILE A 102 -11.40 5.86 0.39
C ILE A 102 -11.47 5.80 -1.14
N PHE A 103 -11.69 4.60 -1.68
CA PHE A 103 -11.73 4.32 -3.11
C PHE A 103 -13.19 4.09 -3.56
N ALA A 104 -14.04 5.10 -3.35
CA ALA A 104 -15.51 5.00 -3.37
C ALA A 104 -16.14 4.56 -4.69
N ASP A 105 -15.43 4.67 -5.81
CA ASP A 105 -15.93 4.29 -7.14
C ASP A 105 -15.56 2.84 -7.50
N LEU A 106 -14.88 2.11 -6.60
CA LEU A 106 -14.53 0.71 -6.79
C LEU A 106 -15.58 -0.25 -6.22
N GLU A 107 -15.85 -1.33 -6.94
CA GLU A 107 -16.71 -2.42 -6.45
C GLU A 107 -15.99 -3.29 -5.41
N LEU A 108 -16.75 -3.75 -4.41
CA LEU A 108 -16.25 -4.66 -3.38
C LEU A 108 -15.80 -6.01 -3.96
N GLY A 109 -14.71 -6.55 -3.44
CA GLY A 109 -14.16 -7.86 -3.83
C GLY A 109 -12.87 -7.73 -4.63
N THR A 110 -12.63 -8.66 -5.57
CA THR A 110 -11.46 -8.55 -6.46
C THR A 110 -11.68 -7.37 -7.41
N LEU A 111 -10.65 -6.53 -7.60
CA LEU A 111 -10.74 -5.40 -8.51
C LEU A 111 -11.11 -5.88 -9.93
N ALA A 112 -12.10 -5.23 -10.53
CA ALA A 112 -12.52 -5.54 -11.88
C ALA A 112 -11.39 -5.20 -12.88
N SER A 113 -11.27 -5.98 -13.95
CA SER A 113 -10.13 -5.86 -14.88
C SER A 113 -10.17 -4.56 -15.70
N ASP A 114 -11.36 -4.03 -15.93
CA ASP A 114 -11.63 -2.72 -16.54
C ASP A 114 -11.43 -1.55 -15.57
N SER A 115 -11.36 -1.80 -14.26
CA SER A 115 -11.00 -0.77 -13.26
C SER A 115 -9.50 -0.52 -13.11
N PHE A 116 -8.66 -1.23 -13.86
CA PHE A 116 -7.21 -1.15 -13.76
C PHE A 116 -6.56 -0.86 -15.11
N PHE A 117 -5.67 0.15 -15.12
CA PHE A 117 -4.84 0.44 -16.26
C PHE A 117 -3.36 0.57 -15.90
N ALA A 118 -2.51 -0.08 -16.70
CA ALA A 118 -1.07 0.10 -16.63
C ALA A 118 -0.63 1.18 -17.64
N GLY A 119 -0.43 2.40 -17.17
CA GLY A 119 -0.04 3.54 -17.99
C GLY A 119 0.17 4.82 -17.18
N ASN A 120 0.28 5.95 -17.88
CA ASN A 120 0.60 7.24 -17.24
C ASN A 120 -0.61 7.92 -16.60
N ALA A 121 -1.81 7.64 -17.11
CA ALA A 121 -3.10 8.14 -16.68
C ALA A 121 -4.18 7.14 -17.13
N ALA A 122 -5.42 7.31 -16.66
CA ALA A 122 -6.56 6.51 -17.09
C ALA A 122 -6.71 6.49 -18.63
N HIS A 123 -7.07 5.34 -19.18
CA HIS A 123 -7.26 5.14 -20.63
C HIS A 123 -8.71 5.37 -21.04
N ASP A 124 -9.65 4.91 -20.24
CA ASP A 124 -11.09 5.13 -20.41
C ASP A 124 -11.79 5.32 -19.07
N SER A 125 -13.08 5.66 -19.10
CA SER A 125 -13.88 6.03 -17.93
C SER A 125 -13.99 4.99 -16.82
N SER A 126 -13.61 3.74 -17.09
CA SER A 126 -13.63 2.70 -16.06
C SER A 126 -12.33 2.62 -15.26
N ASP A 127 -11.23 3.16 -15.77
CA ASP A 127 -9.92 3.00 -15.15
C ASP A 127 -9.75 3.84 -13.88
N HIS A 128 -9.99 3.22 -12.73
CA HIS A 128 -9.90 3.89 -11.44
C HIS A 128 -8.57 3.66 -10.73
N ILE A 129 -7.86 2.57 -11.02
CA ILE A 129 -6.51 2.29 -10.49
C ILE A 129 -5.49 2.30 -11.61
N ILE A 130 -4.54 3.25 -11.53
CA ILE A 130 -3.53 3.48 -12.55
C ILE A 130 -2.16 3.14 -11.99
N TYR A 131 -1.44 2.24 -12.66
CA TYR A 131 -0.03 1.96 -12.37
C TYR A 131 0.87 2.46 -13.51
N ASN A 132 1.72 3.43 -13.21
CA ASN A 132 2.74 3.92 -14.13
C ASN A 132 4.00 3.05 -14.01
N SER A 133 4.18 2.11 -14.94
CA SER A 133 5.31 1.18 -14.91
C SER A 133 6.68 1.85 -15.04
N SER A 134 6.76 3.07 -15.60
CA SER A 134 8.03 3.79 -15.76
C SER A 134 8.50 4.43 -14.45
N THR A 135 7.58 4.82 -13.58
CA THR A 135 7.89 5.51 -12.31
C THR A 135 7.60 4.68 -11.07
N GLY A 136 6.78 3.64 -11.20
CA GLY A 136 6.22 2.88 -10.09
C GLY A 136 5.04 3.56 -9.40
N ALA A 137 4.58 4.72 -9.89
CA ALA A 137 3.48 5.45 -9.27
C ALA A 137 2.18 4.66 -9.39
N LEU A 138 1.46 4.56 -8.27
CA LEU A 138 0.15 3.94 -8.18
C LEU A 138 -0.85 5.01 -7.71
N SER A 139 -1.87 5.22 -8.52
CA SER A 139 -2.80 6.33 -8.39
C SER A 139 -4.25 5.86 -8.44
N TYR A 140 -5.11 6.60 -7.75
CA TYR A 140 -6.55 6.49 -7.85
C TYR A 140 -7.09 7.62 -8.71
N ASP A 141 -7.90 7.29 -9.71
CA ASP A 141 -8.63 8.27 -10.51
C ASP A 141 -10.13 8.14 -10.24
N SER A 142 -10.72 9.12 -9.54
CA SER A 142 -12.09 9.01 -9.06
C SER A 142 -13.13 9.09 -10.18
N ASP A 143 -12.87 9.89 -11.23
CA ASP A 143 -13.82 10.01 -12.34
C ASP A 143 -13.53 9.03 -13.48
N GLY A 144 -12.41 8.29 -13.40
CA GLY A 144 -11.97 7.29 -14.37
C GLY A 144 -11.62 7.86 -15.74
N THR A 145 -12.11 9.03 -16.11
CA THR A 145 -11.70 9.75 -17.32
C THR A 145 -10.71 10.80 -16.91
N GLY A 146 -9.49 10.87 -17.46
CA GLY A 146 -8.43 11.83 -17.05
C GLY A 146 -8.73 13.35 -17.18
N GLY A 147 -9.99 13.77 -17.03
CA GLY A 147 -10.45 15.13 -16.75
C GLY A 147 -10.23 15.55 -15.29
N ALA A 148 -10.35 14.67 -14.29
CA ALA A 148 -9.79 14.89 -12.96
C ALA A 148 -8.32 14.45 -12.90
N SER A 149 -7.56 15.03 -11.98
CA SER A 149 -6.21 14.57 -11.72
C SER A 149 -6.26 13.34 -10.83
N GLN A 150 -5.81 12.20 -11.34
CA GLN A 150 -5.52 11.02 -10.53
C GLN A 150 -4.66 11.40 -9.30
N THR A 151 -5.00 10.86 -8.14
CA THR A 151 -4.29 11.08 -6.88
C THR A 151 -3.37 9.91 -6.63
N GLN A 152 -2.06 10.17 -6.63
CA GLN A 152 -1.08 9.16 -6.25
C GLN A 152 -1.23 8.83 -4.76
N PHE A 153 -1.28 7.55 -4.42
CA PHE A 153 -1.35 7.07 -3.03
C PHE A 153 -0.20 6.14 -2.66
N ALA A 154 0.46 5.54 -3.65
CA ALA A 154 1.64 4.74 -3.41
C ALA A 154 2.67 4.82 -4.53
N THR A 155 3.88 4.36 -4.21
CA THR A 155 4.95 4.07 -5.15
C THR A 155 5.40 2.63 -4.93
N LEU A 156 5.33 1.82 -5.97
CA LEU A 156 5.92 0.48 -6.03
C LEU A 156 7.24 0.53 -6.80
N SER A 157 7.92 -0.61 -6.94
CA SER A 157 9.02 -0.73 -7.91
C SER A 157 8.51 -0.46 -9.33
N PRO A 158 9.29 0.18 -10.21
CA PRO A 158 9.01 0.23 -11.65
C PRO A 158 9.01 -1.16 -12.30
N ASP A 159 8.53 -1.23 -13.54
CA ASP A 159 8.55 -2.42 -14.41
C ASP A 159 7.85 -3.67 -13.87
N LEU A 160 6.99 -3.52 -12.85
CA LEU A 160 6.19 -4.62 -12.34
C LEU A 160 5.06 -4.96 -13.32
N SER A 161 4.82 -6.25 -13.53
CA SER A 161 3.66 -6.74 -14.29
C SER A 161 2.42 -6.80 -13.39
N LEU A 162 1.92 -5.63 -12.97
CA LEU A 162 0.69 -5.52 -12.20
C LEU A 162 -0.55 -5.79 -13.08
N THR A 163 -1.56 -6.37 -12.46
CA THR A 163 -2.90 -6.54 -13.04
C THR A 163 -3.95 -6.23 -11.97
N ALA A 164 -5.21 -6.11 -12.35
CA ALA A 164 -6.31 -5.97 -11.39
C ALA A 164 -6.32 -7.08 -10.32
N ALA A 165 -5.84 -8.28 -10.65
CA ALA A 165 -5.74 -9.39 -9.70
C ALA A 165 -4.77 -9.11 -8.55
N SER A 166 -3.89 -8.10 -8.62
CA SER A 166 -3.04 -7.68 -7.50
C SER A 166 -3.81 -6.95 -6.40
N PHE A 167 -5.09 -6.61 -6.64
CA PHE A 167 -5.90 -5.75 -5.79
C PHE A 167 -7.19 -6.43 -5.31
N PHE A 168 -7.65 -6.01 -4.15
CA PHE A 168 -9.01 -6.26 -3.69
C PHE A 168 -9.53 -5.09 -2.86
N VAL A 169 -10.84 -4.96 -2.80
CA VAL A 169 -11.58 -3.86 -2.16
C VAL A 169 -12.49 -4.44 -1.08
N THR A 170 -12.57 -3.80 0.08
CA THR A 170 -13.51 -4.18 1.15
C THR A 170 -14.16 -2.98 1.79
#